data_AF-A0A7X5X2M8-F1
#
_entry.id   AF-A0A7X5X2M8-F1
#
_cell.length_a   1.000
_cell.length_b   1.000
_cell.length_c   1.000
_cell.angle_alpha   90.00
_cell.angle_beta   90.00
_cell.angle_gamma   90.00
#
_symmetry.space_group_name_H-M   'P 1'
#
loop_
_entity.id
_entity.type
_entity.pdbx_description
1 polymer ?
#
loop_
_entity_poly.entity_id
_entity_poly.type
_entity_poly.pdbx_seq_one_letter_code
_entity_poly.pdbx_strand_id
1 'polypeptide(L)'
;MPDGRIVVLADATGTQFWLPRSSVQDTGSDPASVNRGASQQAQLDTETPHYLGYATYIQEETNHHETGINVVYRTCAAVSLAAIVTNVQPSTPSPGHRQAFRRLRVTPHRAVALLGLGPAGHDRARRALIAAHMLWAVPTGSPSAIDELPSEGSSV
;
A
#
# COMPACT_ATOMS: atom_id res chain seq x y z
N MET A 1 2.02 11.51 16.07
CA MET A 1 2.01 10.16 16.71
C MET A 1 1.11 9.21 15.93
N PRO A 2 1.55 7.95 15.69
CA PRO A 2 0.76 6.96 14.96
C PRO A 2 -0.53 6.59 15.70
N ASP A 3 -1.65 6.53 14.97
CA ASP A 3 -3.00 6.36 15.54
C ASP A 3 -3.70 5.06 15.09
N GLY A 4 -2.94 4.13 14.50
CA GLY A 4 -3.43 2.83 14.03
C GLY A 4 -4.09 2.86 12.65
N ARG A 5 -4.16 4.03 11.99
CA ARG A 5 -4.56 4.14 10.59
C ARG A 5 -3.39 3.90 9.65
N ILE A 6 -3.71 3.46 8.44
CA ILE A 6 -2.75 3.21 7.36
C ILE A 6 -2.98 4.20 6.22
N VAL A 7 -1.98 4.31 5.35
CA VAL A 7 -2.09 5.10 4.12
C VAL A 7 -2.54 4.22 2.96
N VAL A 8 -3.61 4.66 2.29
CA VAL A 8 -4.11 4.11 1.03
C VAL A 8 -3.95 5.18 -0.03
N LEU A 9 -3.48 4.80 -1.22
CA LEU A 9 -3.40 5.69 -2.36
C LEU A 9 -4.73 5.64 -3.11
N ALA A 10 -5.16 6.79 -3.58
CA ALA A 10 -6.28 6.92 -4.49
C ALA A 10 -5.85 7.68 -5.75
N ASP A 11 -6.48 7.35 -6.87
CA ASP A 11 -6.36 8.19 -8.06
C ASP A 11 -6.95 9.59 -7.79
N ALA A 12 -6.67 10.53 -8.67
CA ALA A 12 -7.12 11.91 -8.46
C ALA A 12 -8.65 12.05 -8.43
N THR A 13 -9.39 11.14 -9.09
CA THR A 13 -10.85 11.12 -9.05
C THR A 13 -11.41 10.47 -7.77
N GLY A 14 -10.59 9.72 -7.03
CA GLY A 14 -11.02 8.97 -5.85
C GLY A 14 -11.91 7.78 -6.19
N THR A 15 -11.77 7.20 -7.38
CA THR A 15 -12.53 6.03 -7.84
C THR A 15 -11.73 4.74 -7.75
N GLN A 16 -10.40 4.83 -7.80
CA GLN A 16 -9.49 3.69 -7.70
C GLN A 16 -8.61 3.81 -6.47
N PHE A 17 -8.42 2.70 -5.77
CA PHE A 17 -7.66 2.63 -4.53
C PHE A 17 -6.64 1.50 -4.57
N TRP A 18 -5.47 1.72 -3.98
CA TRP A 18 -4.47 0.67 -3.79
C TRP A 18 -3.61 0.95 -2.55
N LEU A 19 -3.03 -0.11 -1.99
CA LEU A 19 -1.94 0.04 -1.03
C LEU A 19 -0.67 0.48 -1.77
N PRO A 20 0.19 1.31 -1.14
CA PRO A 20 1.54 1.56 -1.65
C PRO A 20 2.24 0.23 -1.94
N ARG A 21 2.82 0.12 -3.14
CA ARG A 21 3.46 -1.11 -3.62
C ARG A 21 4.65 -0.80 -4.52
N SER A 22 5.57 -1.74 -4.59
CA SER A 22 6.59 -1.79 -5.64
C SER A 22 6.76 -3.22 -6.13
N SER A 23 7.38 -3.37 -7.30
CA SER A 23 7.77 -4.68 -7.82
C SER A 23 9.19 -5.02 -7.39
N VAL A 24 9.43 -6.27 -7.02
CA VAL A 24 10.78 -6.81 -6.81
C VAL A 24 11.64 -6.74 -8.09
N GLN A 25 11.00 -6.66 -9.26
CA GLN A 25 11.71 -6.48 -10.53
C GLN A 25 12.32 -5.07 -10.64
N ASP A 26 11.63 -4.07 -10.07
CA ASP A 26 12.07 -2.67 -10.12
C ASP A 26 13.06 -2.34 -8.99
N THR A 27 12.89 -2.96 -7.82
CA THR A 27 13.63 -2.62 -6.60
C THR A 27 14.66 -3.64 -6.15
N GLY A 28 14.73 -4.82 -6.79
CA GLY A 28 15.44 -5.98 -6.26
C GLY A 28 14.63 -6.73 -5.19
N SER A 29 15.18 -7.83 -4.69
CA SER A 29 14.48 -8.79 -3.82
C SER A 29 14.62 -8.52 -2.31
N ASP A 30 15.43 -7.55 -1.90
CA ASP A 30 15.56 -7.25 -0.47
C ASP A 30 14.33 -6.47 0.04
N PRO A 31 13.78 -6.81 1.23
CA PRO A 31 12.57 -6.16 1.75
C PRO A 31 12.70 -4.65 1.98
N ALA A 32 13.90 -4.14 2.25
CA ALA A 32 14.12 -2.73 2.52
C ALA A 32 13.98 -1.90 1.22
N SER A 33 14.49 -2.39 0.11
CA SER A 33 14.36 -1.77 -1.21
C SER A 33 12.92 -1.83 -1.73
N VAL A 34 12.22 -2.94 -1.51
CA VAL A 34 10.77 -3.04 -1.80
C VAL A 34 9.99 -2.02 -0.99
N ASN A 35 10.24 -1.92 0.32
CA ASN A 35 9.58 -0.91 1.15
C ASN A 35 9.92 0.52 0.71
N ARG A 36 11.17 0.78 0.31
CA ARG A 36 11.59 2.09 -0.21
C ARG A 36 10.81 2.44 -1.48
N GLY A 37 10.67 1.52 -2.42
CA GLY A 37 9.89 1.74 -3.64
C GLY A 37 8.41 2.02 -3.35
N ALA A 38 7.80 1.24 -2.46
CA ALA A 38 6.41 1.47 -2.04
C ALA A 38 6.25 2.81 -1.32
N SER A 39 7.18 3.17 -0.42
CA SER A 39 7.19 4.43 0.29
C SER A 39 7.41 5.61 -0.66
N GLN A 40 8.26 5.46 -1.68
CA GLN A 40 8.49 6.47 -2.71
C GLN A 40 7.24 6.69 -3.58
N GLN A 41 6.50 5.62 -3.94
CA GLN A 41 5.22 5.76 -4.62
C GLN A 41 4.22 6.61 -3.80
N ALA A 42 4.24 6.44 -2.49
CA ALA A 42 3.39 7.18 -1.57
C ALA A 42 3.99 8.51 -1.10
N GLN A 43 5.24 8.84 -1.46
CA GLN A 43 6.00 9.98 -0.93
C GLN A 43 5.92 10.05 0.59
N LEU A 44 6.29 8.94 1.24
CA LEU A 44 6.36 8.81 2.68
C LEU A 44 7.79 8.47 3.09
N ASP A 45 8.22 9.00 4.22
CA ASP A 45 9.36 8.44 4.93
C ASP A 45 8.83 7.44 5.96
N THR A 46 9.50 6.30 6.05
CA THR A 46 9.12 5.21 6.95
C THR A 46 10.31 4.69 7.74
N GLU A 47 10.03 4.16 8.93
CA GLU A 47 11.00 3.34 9.66
C GLU A 47 11.26 2.01 8.93
N THR A 48 12.16 1.18 9.48
CA THR A 48 12.41 -0.16 8.96
C THR A 48 11.12 -0.99 8.92
N PRO A 49 10.78 -1.61 7.77
CA PRO A 49 9.55 -2.37 7.64
C PRO A 49 9.61 -3.68 8.40
N HIS A 50 8.46 -4.08 8.94
CA HIS A 50 8.20 -5.39 9.48
C HIS A 50 7.40 -6.25 8.49
N TYR A 51 7.75 -7.52 8.39
CA TYR A 51 7.09 -8.48 7.51
C TYR A 51 5.81 -9.03 8.14
N LEU A 52 4.68 -8.96 7.43
CA LEU A 52 3.37 -9.41 7.91
C LEU A 52 2.88 -10.72 7.28
N GLY A 53 3.61 -11.26 6.32
CA GLY A 53 3.20 -12.43 5.54
C GLY A 53 3.23 -12.18 4.03
N TYR A 54 2.89 -13.21 3.25
CA TYR A 54 2.63 -13.11 1.83
C TYR A 54 1.27 -13.71 1.48
N ALA A 55 0.73 -13.32 0.33
CA ALA A 55 -0.42 -13.97 -0.30
C ALA A 55 -0.06 -14.31 -1.74
N THR A 56 -0.52 -15.46 -2.23
CA THR A 56 -0.39 -15.82 -3.64
C THR A 56 -1.64 -15.38 -4.41
N TYR A 57 -1.45 -15.01 -5.67
CA TYR A 57 -2.54 -14.69 -6.58
C TYR A 57 -2.17 -15.15 -7.99
N ILE A 58 -3.17 -15.41 -8.83
CA ILE A 58 -2.94 -15.69 -10.24
C ILE A 58 -3.04 -14.37 -10.99
N GLN A 59 -1.98 -14.01 -11.70
CA GLN A 59 -1.96 -12.89 -12.62
C GLN A 59 -2.21 -13.40 -14.03
N GLU A 60 -3.19 -12.80 -14.70
CA GLU A 60 -3.41 -12.96 -16.13
C GLU A 60 -2.54 -11.93 -16.87
N GLU A 61 -1.71 -12.41 -17.80
CA GLU A 61 -0.93 -11.58 -18.71
C GLU A 61 -1.42 -11.82 -20.13
N THR A 62 -2.04 -10.80 -20.72
CA THR A 62 -2.43 -10.80 -22.13
C THR A 62 -1.30 -10.22 -22.97
N ASN A 63 -0.67 -11.08 -23.78
CA ASN A 63 0.38 -10.68 -24.72
C ASN A 63 -0.22 -10.56 -26.11
N HIS A 64 -0.12 -9.37 -26.69
CA HIS A 64 -0.49 -9.11 -28.08
C HIS A 64 0.73 -9.34 -28.97
N HIS A 65 0.63 -10.31 -29.87
CA HIS A 65 1.64 -10.61 -30.89
C HIS A 65 1.06 -10.34 -32.28
N GLU A 66 1.93 -10.15 -33.28
CA GLU A 66 1.50 -9.93 -34.67
C GLU A 66 0.60 -11.06 -35.20
N THR A 67 0.75 -12.29 -34.68
CA THR A 67 0.02 -13.49 -35.10
C THR A 67 -1.19 -13.83 -34.23
N GLY A 68 -1.50 -13.04 -33.19
CA GLY A 68 -2.67 -13.27 -32.33
C GLY A 68 -2.48 -12.83 -30.88
N ILE A 69 -3.46 -13.21 -30.04
CA ILE A 69 -3.48 -12.92 -28.60
C ILE A 69 -3.11 -14.19 -27.84
N ASN A 70 -2.14 -14.10 -26.94
CA ASN A 70 -1.78 -15.18 -26.02
C ASN A 70 -2.09 -14.74 -24.58
N VAL A 71 -2.76 -15.61 -23.82
CA VAL A 71 -3.09 -15.37 -22.41
C VAL A 71 -2.29 -16.34 -21.56
N VAL A 72 -1.42 -15.82 -20.69
CA VAL A 72 -0.59 -16.61 -19.79
C VAL A 72 -1.01 -16.34 -18.36
N TYR A 73 -1.21 -17.40 -17.58
CA TYR A 73 -1.49 -17.30 -16.15
C TYR A 73 -0.21 -17.57 -15.37
N ARG A 74 0.18 -16.63 -14.50
CA ARG A 74 1.33 -16.78 -13.61
C ARG A 74 0.89 -16.80 -12.16
N THR A 75 1.48 -17.70 -11.38
CA THR A 75 1.37 -17.65 -9.92
C THR A 75 2.33 -16.59 -9.40
N CYS A 76 1.78 -15.54 -8.83
CA CYS A 76 2.49 -14.43 -8.22
C CYS A 76 2.37 -14.49 -6.70
N ALA A 77 3.30 -13.83 -6.00
CA ALA A 77 3.24 -13.64 -4.55
C ALA A 77 3.36 -12.15 -4.23
N ALA A 78 2.46 -11.66 -3.38
CA ALA A 78 2.49 -10.31 -2.83
C ALA A 78 2.93 -10.37 -1.37
N VAL A 79 4.08 -9.78 -1.07
CA VAL A 79 4.56 -9.61 0.30
C VAL A 79 3.86 -8.43 0.96
N SER A 80 3.45 -8.62 2.22
CA SER A 80 2.84 -7.60 3.05
C SER A 80 3.86 -7.09 4.04
N LEU A 81 4.13 -5.79 3.99
CA LEU A 81 4.99 -5.09 4.93
C LEU A 81 4.17 -4.05 5.71
N ALA A 82 4.62 -3.71 6.92
CA ALA A 82 4.15 -2.56 7.67
C ALA A 82 5.34 -1.77 8.22
N ALA A 83 5.23 -0.46 8.25
CA ALA A 83 6.24 0.43 8.80
C ALA A 83 5.54 1.65 9.42
N ILE A 84 6.19 2.27 10.39
CA ILE A 84 5.74 3.56 10.94
C ILE A 84 6.09 4.66 9.94
N VAL A 85 5.10 5.48 9.60
CA VAL A 85 5.32 6.70 8.81
C VAL A 85 5.88 7.78 9.73
N THR A 86 7.06 8.28 9.40
CA THR A 86 7.73 9.35 10.16
C THR A 86 7.52 10.71 9.53
N ASN A 87 7.30 10.75 8.22
CA ASN A 87 7.10 12.00 7.49
C ASN A 87 6.23 11.79 6.24
N VAL A 88 5.47 12.81 5.88
CA VAL A 88 4.74 12.89 4.61
C VAL A 88 5.46 13.90 3.74
N GLN A 89 5.97 13.46 2.60
CA GLN A 89 6.67 14.32 1.64
C GLN A 89 5.65 15.03 0.71
N PRO A 90 6.06 16.13 0.05
CA PRO A 90 5.22 16.79 -0.94
C PRO A 90 4.71 15.84 -2.03
N SER A 91 3.45 16.04 -2.42
CA SER A 91 2.75 15.30 -3.47
C SER A 91 3.33 15.61 -4.83
N THR A 92 3.91 14.61 -5.51
CA THR A 92 4.36 14.73 -6.90
C THR A 92 3.72 13.65 -7.80
N PRO A 93 3.50 13.92 -9.10
CA PRO A 93 3.02 12.90 -10.02
C PRO A 93 3.99 11.72 -10.09
N SER A 94 3.45 10.49 -9.98
CA SER A 94 4.24 9.28 -10.22
C SER A 94 4.48 9.08 -11.73
N PRO A 95 5.56 8.39 -12.14
CA PRO A 95 5.79 8.04 -13.55
C PRO A 95 4.56 7.38 -14.17
N GLY A 96 4.15 7.84 -15.35
CA GLY A 96 2.94 7.35 -16.04
C GLY A 96 1.63 7.99 -15.58
N HIS A 97 1.63 8.82 -14.54
CA HIS A 97 0.45 9.54 -14.04
C HIS A 97 0.59 11.05 -14.26
N ARG A 98 -0.48 11.68 -14.76
CA ARG A 98 -0.52 13.15 -14.96
C ARG A 98 -0.72 13.92 -13.66
N GLN A 99 -1.31 13.29 -12.66
CA GLN A 99 -1.65 13.89 -11.37
C GLN A 99 -1.04 13.03 -10.26
N ALA A 100 -0.67 13.69 -9.16
CA ALA A 100 -0.24 12.99 -7.95
C ALA A 100 -1.39 12.15 -7.39
N PHE A 101 -1.03 11.05 -6.74
CA PHE A 101 -2.01 10.27 -6.02
C PHE A 101 -2.48 10.99 -4.77
N ARG A 102 -3.76 10.88 -4.49
CA ARG A 102 -4.33 11.27 -3.21
C ARG A 102 -3.91 10.26 -2.16
N ARG A 103 -3.61 10.73 -0.95
CA ARG A 103 -3.12 9.88 0.15
C ARG A 103 -4.14 9.88 1.27
N LEU A 104 -4.84 8.78 1.44
CA LEU A 104 -5.92 8.65 2.41
C LEU A 104 -5.43 7.92 3.65
N ARG A 105 -5.64 8.53 4.82
CA ARG A 105 -5.42 7.91 6.11
C ARG A 105 -6.71 7.23 6.57
N VAL A 106 -6.69 5.90 6.64
CA VAL A 106 -7.88 5.07 6.89
C VAL A 106 -7.59 3.96 7.89
N THR A 107 -8.61 3.46 8.59
CA THR A 107 -8.42 2.27 9.43
C THR A 107 -8.16 1.04 8.54
N PRO A 108 -7.38 0.04 9.00
CA PRO A 108 -7.12 -1.18 8.23
C PRO A 108 -8.39 -1.90 7.77
N HIS A 109 -9.44 -1.93 8.61
CA HIS A 109 -10.73 -2.51 8.22
C HIS A 109 -11.44 -1.73 7.12
N ARG A 110 -11.36 -0.39 7.12
CA ARG A 110 -11.94 0.42 6.05
C ARG A 110 -11.16 0.30 4.75
N ALA A 111 -9.85 0.11 4.83
CA ALA A 111 -9.02 -0.18 3.66
C ALA A 111 -9.47 -1.49 2.97
N VAL A 112 -9.82 -2.54 3.72
CA VAL A 112 -10.34 -3.79 3.13
C VAL A 112 -11.57 -3.54 2.25
N ALA A 113 -12.49 -2.68 2.71
CA ALA A 113 -13.69 -2.32 1.96
C ALA A 113 -13.34 -1.47 0.71
N LEU A 114 -12.50 -0.44 0.86
CA LEU A 114 -12.08 0.42 -0.27
C LEU A 114 -11.35 -0.36 -1.38
N LEU A 115 -10.57 -1.35 -0.97
CA LEU A 115 -9.73 -2.14 -1.86
C LEU A 115 -10.43 -3.40 -2.40
N GLY A 116 -11.66 -3.68 -1.95
CA GLY A 116 -12.42 -4.87 -2.38
C GLY A 116 -11.75 -6.20 -2.04
N LEU A 117 -10.98 -6.29 -0.93
CA LEU A 117 -10.12 -7.46 -0.64
C LEU A 117 -10.87 -8.68 -0.07
N GLY A 118 -12.17 -8.55 0.21
CA GLY A 118 -13.00 -9.64 0.74
C GLY A 118 -12.53 -10.21 2.10
N PRO A 119 -12.96 -11.43 2.46
CA PRO A 119 -12.66 -12.05 3.76
C PRO A 119 -11.15 -12.17 4.07
N ALA A 120 -10.34 -12.58 3.08
CA ALA A 120 -8.89 -12.68 3.24
C ALA A 120 -8.23 -11.32 3.54
N GLY A 121 -8.82 -10.23 3.05
CA GLY A 121 -8.42 -8.86 3.39
C GLY A 121 -8.60 -8.55 4.88
N HIS A 122 -9.69 -9.01 5.51
CA HIS A 122 -9.94 -8.78 6.93
C HIS A 122 -8.89 -9.45 7.83
N ASP A 123 -8.46 -10.67 7.48
CA ASP A 123 -7.39 -11.34 8.21
C ASP A 123 -6.05 -10.61 8.07
N ARG A 124 -5.75 -10.10 6.87
CA ARG A 124 -4.55 -9.28 6.64
C ARG A 124 -4.61 -7.98 7.46
N ALA A 125 -5.75 -7.30 7.48
CA ALA A 125 -5.94 -6.10 8.30
C ALA A 125 -5.79 -6.38 9.79
N ARG A 126 -6.31 -7.51 10.28
CA ARG A 126 -6.15 -7.95 11.66
C ARG A 126 -4.68 -8.19 12.02
N ARG A 127 -3.94 -8.92 11.18
CA ARG A 127 -2.49 -9.15 11.39
C ARG A 127 -1.72 -7.83 11.44
N ALA A 128 -2.05 -6.89 10.56
CA ALA A 128 -1.41 -5.57 10.56
C ALA A 128 -1.68 -4.80 11.87
N LEU A 129 -2.92 -4.81 12.37
CA LEU A 129 -3.27 -4.18 13.65
C LEU A 129 -2.55 -4.83 14.83
N ILE A 130 -2.48 -6.17 14.88
CA ILE A 130 -1.76 -6.89 15.93
C ILE A 130 -0.28 -6.55 15.89
N ALA A 131 0.35 -6.59 14.72
CA ALA A 131 1.75 -6.22 14.57
C ALA A 131 2.00 -4.77 15.00
N ALA A 132 1.12 -3.85 14.62
CA ALA A 132 1.26 -2.44 14.98
C ALA A 132 1.22 -2.21 16.49
N HIS A 133 0.31 -2.90 17.18
CA HIS A 133 0.22 -2.84 18.63
C HIS A 133 1.43 -3.50 19.31
N MET A 134 1.80 -4.71 18.89
CA MET A 134 2.85 -5.50 19.54
C MET A 134 4.26 -4.92 19.33
N LEU A 135 4.53 -4.32 18.17
CA LEU A 135 5.87 -3.85 17.80
C LEU A 135 6.10 -2.38 18.12
N TRP A 136 5.06 -1.55 17.99
CA TRP A 136 5.20 -0.09 18.08
C TRP A 136 4.28 0.54 19.12
N ALA A 137 3.59 -0.26 19.94
CA ALA A 137 2.63 0.19 20.95
C ALA A 137 1.53 1.12 20.38
N VAL A 138 1.24 0.99 19.08
CA VAL A 138 0.26 1.84 18.40
C VAL A 138 -1.13 1.46 18.89
N PRO A 139 -1.98 2.44 19.23
CA PRO A 139 -3.36 2.16 19.59
C PRO A 139 -4.07 1.44 18.45
N THR A 140 -4.84 0.41 18.76
CA THR A 140 -5.85 -0.14 17.86
C THR A 140 -7.01 0.86 17.81
N GLY A 141 -6.80 1.95 17.05
CA GLY A 141 -7.63 3.14 17.06
C GLY A 141 -9.12 2.87 16.87
N SER A 142 -9.94 3.73 17.48
CA SER A 142 -11.39 3.76 17.27
C SER A 142 -11.72 4.09 15.81
N PRO A 143 -12.88 3.65 15.27
CA PRO A 143 -13.30 4.03 13.93
C PRO A 143 -13.33 5.55 13.81
N SER A 144 -12.42 6.09 12.99
CA SER A 144 -12.32 7.51 12.69
C SER A 144 -12.66 7.75 11.23
N ALA A 145 -12.94 9.02 10.89
CA ALA A 145 -13.18 9.44 9.52
C ALA A 145 -11.96 9.12 8.62
N ILE A 146 -12.24 8.96 7.33
CA ILE A 146 -11.19 8.98 6.30
C ILE A 146 -10.70 10.42 6.22
N ASP A 147 -9.41 10.63 6.44
CA ASP A 147 -8.77 11.92 6.23
C ASP A 147 -7.83 11.84 5.04
N GLU A 148 -7.63 12.94 4.35
CA GLU A 148 -6.59 13.06 3.32
C GLU A 148 -5.32 13.70 3.94
N LEU A 149 -4.17 13.12 3.65
CA LEU A 149 -2.87 13.68 4.04
C LEU A 149 -2.56 14.90 3.16
N PRO A 150 -1.91 15.94 3.72
CA PRO A 150 -1.66 17.18 3.00
C PRO A 150 -0.78 16.96 1.76
N SER A 151 -1.09 17.71 0.70
CA SER A 151 -0.32 17.70 -0.56
C SER A 151 1.06 18.31 -0.38
N GLU A 152 1.20 19.36 0.42
CA GLU A 152 2.48 20.06 0.65
C GLU A 152 3.46 19.26 1.53
N GLY A 153 3.01 18.14 2.12
CA GLY A 153 3.77 17.37 3.09
C GLY A 153 3.59 17.88 4.52
N SER A 154 3.98 17.05 5.48
CA SER A 154 3.91 17.32 6.91
C SER A 154 4.69 16.28 7.71
N SER A 155 5.34 16.69 8.79
CA SER A 155 5.82 15.75 9.81
C SER A 155 4.64 15.12 10.56
N VAL A 156 4.77 13.85 10.95
CA VAL A 156 3.69 13.01 11.54
C VAL A 156 3.85 12.83 13.05
#